data_AF-A0A703VNB6-F1
#
_entry.id   AF-A0A703VNB6-F1
#
_cell.length_a   1.000
_cell.length_b   1.000
_cell.length_c   1.000
_cell.angle_alpha   90.00
_cell.angle_beta   90.00
_cell.angle_gamma   90.00
#
_symmetry.space_group_name_H-M   'P 1'
#
loop_
_entity.id
_entity.type
_entity.pdbx_description
1 polymer ?
#
loop_
_entity_poly.entity_id
_entity_poly.type
_entity_poly.pdbx_seq_one_letter_code
_entity_poly.pdbx_strand_id
1 'polypeptide(L)'
;MHHRQDILSSKNTASPTVGLDSAIVDKIIFGHELNQSYCLNSIDEVEKEILNRYDIKRESSFIISAENYIVPIIGECGHDFNAVVICEYDKKPYVQFIDSWKTSNILPSLQEIKKHFSS
;
A
#
# COMPACT_ATOMS: atom_id res chain seq x y z
N MET A 1 2.68 -8.55 8.34
CA MET A 1 2.36 -7.46 9.31
C MET A 1 1.35 -7.89 10.36
N HIS A 2 0.12 -8.28 9.99
CA HIS A 2 -0.92 -8.69 10.94
C HIS A 2 -0.45 -9.75 11.97
N HIS A 3 0.15 -10.85 11.49
CA HIS A 3 0.67 -11.93 12.35
C HIS A 3 2.04 -11.67 13.00
N ARG A 4 2.64 -10.49 12.76
CA ARG A 4 3.97 -10.10 13.30
C ARG A 4 5.08 -11.15 13.06
N GLN A 5 5.01 -11.87 11.94
CA GLN A 5 5.93 -12.92 11.56
C GLN A 5 6.09 -12.99 10.04
N ASP A 6 7.26 -13.44 9.59
CA ASP A 6 7.60 -13.64 8.18
C ASP A 6 7.14 -15.02 7.71
N ILE A 7 5.84 -15.14 7.42
CA ILE A 7 5.18 -16.40 7.03
C ILE A 7 5.07 -16.51 5.50
N LEU A 8 4.54 -15.47 4.86
CA LEU A 8 4.24 -15.46 3.43
C LEU A 8 5.32 -14.71 2.66
N SER A 9 5.76 -15.30 1.55
CA SER A 9 6.72 -14.69 0.61
C SER A 9 6.38 -15.12 -0.81
N SER A 10 6.86 -14.36 -1.80
CA SER A 10 6.60 -14.63 -3.21
C SER A 10 7.91 -14.83 -3.99
N LYS A 11 7.89 -15.80 -4.91
CA LYS A 11 8.92 -16.02 -5.95
C LYS A 11 8.30 -15.98 -7.34
N ASN A 12 7.26 -15.15 -7.51
CA ASN A 12 6.47 -15.10 -8.73
C ASN A 12 7.35 -14.76 -9.95
N THR A 13 7.25 -15.58 -10.99
CA THR A 13 7.90 -15.37 -12.29
C THR A 13 6.90 -14.99 -13.39
N ALA A 14 5.61 -14.88 -13.06
CA ALA A 14 4.57 -14.43 -13.98
C ALA A 14 4.63 -12.91 -14.20
N SER A 15 3.74 -12.40 -15.06
CA SER A 15 3.69 -10.97 -15.37
C SER A 15 3.44 -10.14 -14.10
N PRO A 16 4.11 -8.98 -13.94
CA PRO A 16 3.85 -8.06 -12.84
C PRO A 16 2.56 -7.26 -12.99
N THR A 17 1.98 -7.18 -14.20
CA THR A 17 0.85 -6.28 -14.49
C THR A 17 -0.48 -6.97 -14.80
N VAL A 18 -0.46 -8.26 -15.16
CA VAL A 18 -1.68 -8.98 -15.59
C VAL A 18 -1.74 -10.37 -14.98
N GLY A 19 -2.96 -10.88 -14.80
CA GLY A 19 -3.21 -12.26 -14.38
C GLY A 19 -3.34 -12.48 -12.88
N LEU A 20 -3.29 -11.42 -12.07
CA LEU A 20 -3.55 -11.47 -10.62
C LEU A 20 -4.64 -10.44 -10.28
N ASP A 21 -5.82 -10.95 -9.95
CA ASP A 21 -6.97 -10.16 -9.50
C ASP A 21 -6.94 -10.05 -7.97
N SER A 22 -7.05 -8.83 -7.44
CA SER A 22 -6.97 -8.56 -5.99
C SER A 22 -8.07 -9.26 -5.19
N ALA A 23 -9.30 -9.36 -5.71
CA ALA A 23 -10.38 -10.06 -5.02
C ALA A 23 -10.14 -11.57 -4.92
N ILE A 24 -9.46 -12.17 -5.92
CA ILE A 24 -9.04 -13.58 -5.86
C ILE A 24 -7.89 -13.75 -4.85
N VAL A 25 -6.89 -12.87 -4.88
CA VAL A 25 -5.77 -12.88 -3.94
C VAL A 25 -6.29 -12.75 -2.50
N ASP A 26 -7.22 -11.84 -2.25
CA ASP A 26 -7.81 -11.62 -0.94
C ASP A 26 -8.53 -12.88 -0.42
N LYS A 27 -9.35 -13.51 -1.26
CA LYS A 27 -10.05 -14.75 -0.89
C LYS A 27 -9.09 -15.89 -0.55
N ILE A 28 -7.94 -15.97 -1.23
CA ILE A 28 -6.94 -17.00 -0.97
C ILE A 28 -6.14 -16.71 0.30
N ILE A 29 -5.72 -15.46 0.51
CA ILE A 29 -4.82 -15.08 1.62
C ILE A 29 -5.58 -14.79 2.92
N PHE A 30 -6.74 -14.14 2.84
CA PHE A 30 -7.53 -13.68 3.98
C PHE A 30 -8.85 -14.46 4.16
N GLY A 31 -9.20 -15.34 3.20
CA GLY A 31 -10.42 -16.14 3.23
C GLY A 31 -11.69 -15.39 2.80
N HIS A 32 -11.58 -14.09 2.50
CA HIS A 32 -12.67 -13.22 2.03
C HIS A 32 -12.08 -12.00 1.34
N GLU A 33 -12.91 -11.31 0.56
CA GLU A 33 -12.56 -10.03 -0.06
C GLU A 33 -12.53 -8.92 1.00
N LEU A 34 -11.48 -8.10 1.00
CA LEU A 34 -11.35 -7.03 1.97
C LEU A 34 -12.27 -5.85 1.61
N ASN A 35 -12.89 -5.24 2.61
CA ASN A 35 -13.70 -4.04 2.41
C ASN A 35 -12.80 -2.85 2.04
N GLN A 36 -13.09 -2.22 0.90
CA GLN A 36 -12.38 -1.03 0.44
C GLN A 36 -12.96 0.26 1.02
N SER A 37 -12.16 1.32 1.04
CA SER A 37 -12.66 2.68 1.30
C SER A 37 -13.38 3.24 0.08
N TYR A 38 -13.95 4.43 0.23
CA TYR A 38 -14.24 5.29 -0.93
C TYR A 38 -12.95 5.64 -1.67
N CYS A 39 -13.08 6.02 -2.94
CA CYS A 39 -11.96 6.54 -3.73
C CYS A 39 -11.40 7.83 -3.10
N LEU A 40 -10.08 7.92 -3.06
CA LEU A 40 -9.32 9.09 -2.60
C LEU A 40 -8.52 9.63 -3.79
N ASN A 41 -8.42 10.95 -3.92
CA ASN A 41 -7.92 11.60 -5.14
C ASN A 41 -6.41 11.85 -5.11
N SER A 42 -5.77 11.70 -3.96
CA SER A 42 -4.33 11.92 -3.83
C SER A 42 -3.73 11.06 -2.72
N ILE A 43 -2.42 10.82 -2.82
CA ILE A 43 -1.69 10.11 -1.76
C ILE A 43 -1.62 10.92 -0.45
N ASP A 44 -1.75 12.24 -0.51
CA ASP A 44 -1.90 13.09 0.67
C ASP A 44 -3.26 12.84 1.37
N GLU A 45 -4.34 12.65 0.60
CA GLU A 45 -5.65 12.25 1.15
C GLU A 45 -5.61 10.85 1.77
N VAL A 46 -4.86 9.93 1.14
CA VAL A 46 -4.61 8.58 1.68
C VAL A 46 -3.89 8.65 3.03
N GLU A 47 -2.80 9.43 3.13
CA GLU A 47 -2.08 9.62 4.41
C GLU A 47 -3.02 10.18 5.48
N LYS A 48 -3.81 11.20 5.15
CA LYS A 48 -4.76 11.82 6.06
C LYS A 48 -5.82 10.84 6.56
N GLU A 49 -6.39 10.03 5.65
CA GLU A 49 -7.42 9.05 6.00
C GLU A 49 -6.85 7.92 6.88
N ILE A 50 -5.63 7.46 6.60
CA ILE A 50 -4.95 6.46 7.44
C ILE A 50 -4.75 6.99 8.86
N LEU A 51 -4.25 8.22 9.00
CA LEU A 51 -4.06 8.85 10.31
C LEU A 51 -5.38 9.05 11.04
N ASN A 52 -6.45 9.40 10.33
CA ASN A 52 -7.80 9.52 10.89
C ASN A 52 -8.32 8.18 11.44
N ARG A 53 -8.19 7.09 10.67
CA ARG A 53 -8.56 5.74 11.13
C ARG A 53 -7.73 5.28 12.31
N TYR A 54 -6.44 5.62 12.33
CA TYR A 54 -5.56 5.34 13.45
C TYR A 54 -5.96 6.11 14.71
N ASP A 55 -6.36 7.37 14.58
CA ASP A 55 -6.78 8.18 15.73
C ASP A 55 -8.06 7.64 16.37
N ILE A 56 -9.05 7.28 15.54
CA ILE A 56 -10.37 6.82 16.00
C ILE A 56 -10.33 5.36 16.50
N LYS A 57 -9.68 4.47 15.75
CA LYS A 57 -9.78 3.01 15.95
C LYS A 57 -8.46 2.30 16.18
N ARG A 58 -7.33 3.02 16.13
CA ARG A 58 -5.97 2.46 16.15
C ARG A 58 -5.71 1.45 15.01
N GLU A 59 -6.47 1.55 13.92
CA GLU A 59 -6.18 0.81 12.68
C GLU A 59 -4.84 1.31 12.11
N SER A 60 -3.88 0.41 11.91
CA SER A 60 -2.48 0.83 11.72
C SER A 60 -1.77 0.18 10.53
N SER A 61 -2.44 -0.66 9.73
CA SER A 61 -1.83 -1.37 8.60
C SER A 61 -2.86 -1.54 7.49
N PHE A 62 -2.50 -1.13 6.28
CA PHE A 62 -3.41 -1.00 5.14
C PHE A 62 -2.73 -1.48 3.85
N ILE A 63 -3.56 -1.92 2.91
CA ILE A 63 -3.19 -2.11 1.50
C ILE A 63 -3.72 -0.89 0.75
N ILE A 64 -2.88 -0.31 -0.10
CA ILE A 64 -3.21 0.85 -0.92
C ILE A 64 -3.23 0.40 -2.37
N SER A 65 -4.37 0.55 -3.01
CA SER A 65 -4.56 0.27 -4.43
C SER A 65 -4.62 1.60 -5.20
N ALA A 66 -3.68 1.77 -6.12
CA ALA A 66 -3.59 2.92 -6.99
C ALA A 66 -3.99 2.55 -8.42
N GLU A 67 -4.73 3.42 -9.11
CA GLU A 67 -5.14 3.20 -10.50
C GLU A 67 -4.07 3.62 -11.53
N ASN A 68 -3.41 4.76 -11.31
CA ASN A 68 -2.50 5.38 -12.28
C ASN A 68 -1.09 5.57 -11.69
N TYR A 69 -0.50 4.51 -11.13
CA TYR A 69 0.88 4.55 -10.68
C TYR A 69 1.85 4.42 -11.87
N ILE A 70 2.85 5.29 -11.93
CA ILE A 70 3.82 5.35 -13.03
C ILE A 70 4.98 4.38 -12.75
N VAL A 71 4.97 3.25 -13.45
CA VAL A 71 6.09 2.30 -13.49
C VAL A 71 7.02 2.59 -14.68
N PRO A 72 8.34 2.30 -14.56
CA PRO A 72 9.26 2.43 -15.69
C PRO A 72 8.79 1.62 -16.91
N ILE A 73 8.98 2.18 -18.10
CA ILE A 73 8.69 1.57 -19.42
C ILE A 73 7.19 1.50 -19.75
N ILE A 74 6.34 1.00 -18.86
CA ILE A 74 4.92 0.74 -19.16
C ILE A 74 4.06 2.00 -18.98
N GLY A 75 4.48 2.93 -18.11
CA GLY A 75 3.72 4.15 -17.82
C GLY A 75 2.72 3.93 -16.70
N GLU A 76 1.53 4.52 -16.82
CA GLU A 76 0.46 4.42 -15.81
C GLU A 76 -0.15 3.02 -15.78
N CYS A 77 -0.22 2.42 -14.59
CA CYS A 77 -0.89 1.15 -14.36
C CYS A 77 -1.43 1.04 -12.92
N GLY A 78 -2.29 0.04 -12.72
CA GLY A 78 -2.70 -0.37 -11.40
C GLY A 78 -1.50 -0.85 -10.58
N HIS A 79 -1.40 -0.42 -9.32
CA HIS A 79 -0.31 -0.83 -8.43
C HIS A 79 -0.77 -0.88 -6.98
N ASP A 80 -0.48 -2.02 -6.34
CA ASP A 80 -0.77 -2.22 -4.91
C ASP A 80 0.52 -2.12 -4.10
N PHE A 81 0.46 -1.34 -3.02
CA PHE A 81 1.53 -1.23 -2.03
C PHE A 81 0.92 -1.17 -0.62
N ASN A 82 1.77 -1.04 0.41
CA ASN A 82 1.33 -1.06 1.79
C ASN A 82 1.56 0.29 2.49
N ALA A 83 0.81 0.50 3.57
CA ALA A 83 1.04 1.61 4.49
C ALA A 83 0.90 1.13 5.93
N VAL A 84 1.76 1.63 6.81
CA VAL A 84 1.75 1.32 8.25
C VAL A 84 1.92 2.59 9.05
N VAL A 85 1.14 2.72 10.11
CA VAL A 85 1.35 3.81 11.09
C VAL A 85 2.44 3.39 12.06
N ILE A 86 3.52 4.17 12.12
CA ILE A 86 4.64 3.96 13.04
C ILE A 86 4.52 4.94 14.20
N CYS A 87 4.68 4.43 15.42
CA CYS A 87 4.71 5.21 16.65
C CYS A 87 6.08 5.07 17.30
N GLU A 88 6.94 6.06 17.14
CA GLU A 88 8.22 6.14 17.83
C GLU A 88 8.07 6.83 19.18
N TYR A 89 9.00 6.57 20.09
CA TYR A 89 9.03 7.22 21.40
C TYR A 89 9.13 8.74 21.24
N ASP A 90 8.25 9.48 21.92
CA ASP A 90 8.18 10.94 21.92
C ASP A 90 7.97 11.59 20.53
N LYS A 91 7.47 10.84 19.56
CA LYS A 91 7.09 11.38 18.25
C LYS A 91 5.61 11.20 17.97
N LYS A 92 5.08 12.11 17.16
CA LYS A 92 3.74 11.94 16.59
C LYS A 92 3.72 10.70 15.69
N PRO A 93 2.64 9.91 15.71
CA PRO A 93 2.44 8.84 14.75
C PRO A 93 2.54 9.38 13.32
N TYR A 94 3.20 8.63 12.45
CA TYR A 94 3.32 8.96 11.03
C TYR A 94 3.06 7.73 10.16
N VAL A 95 2.71 7.96 8.90
CA VAL A 95 2.50 6.89 7.92
C VAL A 95 3.82 6.59 7.23
N GLN A 96 4.23 5.32 7.27
CA GLN A 96 5.28 4.80 6.42
C GLN A 96 4.64 4.03 5.27
N PHE A 97 4.84 4.50 4.05
CA PHE A 97 4.53 3.72 2.85
C PHE A 97 5.59 2.65 2.62
N ILE A 98 5.18 1.49 2.16
CA ILE A 98 6.04 0.33 1.95
C ILE A 98 5.69 -0.27 0.58
N ASP A 99 6.62 -0.19 -0.36
CA ASP A 99 6.49 -0.77 -1.68
C ASP A 99 7.54 -1.88 -1.85
N SER A 100 7.15 -3.12 -1.50
CA SER A 100 8.04 -4.28 -1.61
C SER A 100 8.36 -4.65 -3.06
N TRP A 101 7.56 -4.19 -4.03
CA TRP A 101 7.83 -4.41 -5.45
C TRP A 101 8.91 -3.44 -5.95
N LYS A 102 8.90 -2.19 -5.47
CA LYS A 102 9.88 -1.15 -5.81
C LYS A 102 11.17 -1.28 -4.99
N THR A 103 11.95 -2.33 -5.27
CA THR A 103 13.20 -2.63 -4.54
C THR A 103 14.25 -1.52 -4.53
N SER A 104 14.20 -0.59 -5.50
CA SER A 104 15.06 0.61 -5.52
C SER A 104 14.81 1.57 -4.36
N ASN A 105 13.58 1.59 -3.81
CA ASN A 105 13.21 2.39 -2.64
C ASN A 105 11.98 1.77 -1.98
N ILE A 106 12.19 0.78 -1.09
CA ILE A 106 11.10 0.00 -0.47
C ILE A 106 10.31 0.83 0.54
N LEU A 107 10.94 1.82 1.18
CA LEU A 107 10.34 2.65 2.22
C LEU A 107 10.32 4.11 1.77
N PRO A 108 9.58 4.44 0.70
CA PRO A 108 9.58 5.78 0.16
C PRO A 108 8.96 6.77 1.15
N SER A 109 9.51 7.97 1.20
CA SER A 109 8.84 9.11 1.79
C SER A 109 7.60 9.51 0.97
N LEU A 110 6.69 10.29 1.57
CA LEU A 110 5.53 10.85 0.86
C LEU A 110 5.94 11.60 -0.42
N GLN A 111 7.02 12.39 -0.36
CA GLN A 111 7.50 13.14 -1.52
C GLN A 111 8.05 12.24 -2.63
N GLU A 112 8.65 11.11 -2.28
CA GLU A 112 9.20 10.18 -3.26
C GLU A 112 8.09 9.37 -3.92
N ILE A 113 7.13 8.86 -3.15
CA ILE A 113 6.02 8.08 -3.72
C ILE A 113 5.12 8.96 -4.62
N LYS A 114 4.95 10.26 -4.27
CA LYS A 114 4.24 11.24 -5.11
C LYS A 114 4.80 11.38 -6.53
N LYS A 115 6.09 11.12 -6.74
CA LYS A 115 6.71 11.20 -8.08
C LYS A 115 6.18 10.13 -9.04
N HIS A 116 5.52 9.11 -8.53
CA HIS A 116 4.90 8.05 -9.31
C HIS A 116 3.45 8.34 -9.69
N PHE A 117 2.94 9.54 -9.39
CA PHE A 117 1.57 9.92 -9.73
C PHE A 117 1.58 11.22 -10.52
N SER A 118 0.74 11.28 -11.55
CA SER A 118 0.34 12.50 -12.22
C SER A 118 -0.66 13.29 -11.37
N SER A 119 -0.82 14.59 -11.66
CA SER A 119 -1.79 15.48 -11.00
C SER A 119 -3.23 15.14 -11.35
#